data_AF-A0A934A4K6-F1
#
_entry.id   AF-A0A934A4K6-F1
#
_cell.length_a   1.000
_cell.length_b   1.000
_cell.length_c   1.000
_cell.angle_alpha   90.00
_cell.angle_beta   90.00
_cell.angle_gamma   90.00
#
_symmetry.space_group_name_H-M   'P 1'
#
loop_
_entity.id
_entity.type
_entity.pdbx_description
1 polymer ?
#
loop_
_entity_poly.entity_id
_entity_poly.type
_entity_poly.pdbx_seq_one_letter_code
_entity_poly.pdbx_strand_id
1 'polypeptide(L)'
;MADEFKYDVFLSHNSKDKAVVRPLAERLWSDGLRVWFDEWELKKPGDSIPARIEEGLERSRVLVLCMSDNAFGIDWPQLEAGTFRFRDPLNTERRFIPLRLDDVPIKGSLAQFLYLDWRHADREQEYAKLLDACLPPKKVPFTEAEVMRQPVAETASQLDCMGARIFAYAFSLDGKRVLTGSSDKTLRLWDVETGRCLRVLEGQSATVENIIVEKK
;
A
#
# COMPACT_ATOMS: atom_id res chain seq x y z
N MET A 1 -4.59 -16.66 13.59
CA MET A 1 -5.52 -16.89 12.46
C MET A 1 -4.76 -16.60 11.17
N ALA A 2 -4.35 -17.68 10.51
CA ALA A 2 -3.63 -17.68 9.25
C ALA A 2 -4.64 -18.07 8.15
N ASP A 3 -4.58 -17.38 7.02
CA ASP A 3 -5.31 -17.64 5.77
C ASP A 3 -6.78 -17.20 5.65
N GLU A 4 -7.01 -15.88 5.75
CA GLU A 4 -8.26 -15.27 5.28
C GLU A 4 -8.32 -15.11 3.75
N PHE A 5 -7.18 -14.99 3.08
CA PHE A 5 -7.09 -14.85 1.62
C PHE A 5 -6.61 -16.12 0.94
N LYS A 6 -7.28 -16.53 -0.13
CA LYS A 6 -6.86 -17.66 -0.98
C LYS A 6 -5.62 -17.30 -1.80
N TYR A 7 -5.51 -16.04 -2.21
CA TYR A 7 -4.42 -15.51 -3.01
C TYR A 7 -3.76 -14.32 -2.31
N ASP A 8 -2.44 -14.25 -2.42
CA ASP A 8 -1.69 -13.08 -1.99
C ASP A 8 -1.85 -11.94 -3.01
N VAL A 9 -1.87 -12.27 -4.30
CA VAL A 9 -1.88 -11.28 -5.39
C VAL A 9 -2.92 -11.64 -6.45
N PHE A 10 -3.69 -10.65 -6.89
CA PHE A 10 -4.48 -10.66 -8.11
C PHE A 10 -3.74 -9.87 -9.19
N LEU A 11 -3.37 -10.54 -10.30
CA LEU A 11 -2.73 -9.88 -11.44
C LEU A 11 -3.77 -9.47 -12.49
N SER A 12 -4.21 -8.22 -12.43
CA SER A 12 -5.08 -7.63 -13.43
C SER A 12 -4.27 -7.13 -14.62
N HIS A 13 -4.67 -7.50 -15.84
CA HIS A 13 -3.99 -7.14 -17.08
C HIS A 13 -4.93 -7.23 -18.29
N ASN A 14 -4.58 -6.58 -19.39
CA ASN A 14 -5.20 -6.82 -20.68
C ASN A 14 -4.60 -8.06 -21.34
N SER A 15 -5.39 -8.84 -22.09
CA SER A 15 -4.93 -10.04 -22.79
C SER A 15 -3.76 -9.79 -23.75
N LYS A 16 -3.66 -8.58 -24.32
CA LYS A 16 -2.54 -8.16 -25.20
C LYS A 16 -1.21 -7.99 -24.45
N ASP A 17 -1.25 -7.75 -23.14
CA ASP A 17 -0.05 -7.53 -22.32
C ASP A 17 0.50 -8.84 -21.72
N LYS A 18 -0.14 -9.97 -22.03
CA LYS A 18 0.16 -11.29 -21.45
C LYS A 18 1.62 -11.72 -21.62
N ALA A 19 2.27 -11.32 -22.71
CA ALA A 19 3.69 -11.61 -22.94
C ALA A 19 4.60 -10.95 -21.89
N VAL A 20 4.21 -9.80 -21.33
CA VAL A 20 4.94 -9.10 -20.27
C VAL A 20 4.52 -9.58 -18.89
N VAL A 21 3.23 -9.86 -18.71
CA VAL A 21 2.65 -10.21 -17.40
C VAL A 21 2.91 -11.67 -17.01
N ARG A 22 2.96 -12.61 -17.96
CA ARG A 22 3.20 -14.03 -17.66
C ARG A 22 4.55 -14.27 -16.96
N PRO A 23 5.69 -13.74 -17.44
CA PRO A 23 6.97 -13.88 -16.72
C PRO A 23 6.93 -13.28 -15.32
N LEU A 24 6.19 -12.18 -15.13
CA LEU A 24 5.99 -11.59 -13.80
C LEU A 24 5.17 -12.50 -12.88
N ALA A 25 4.09 -13.09 -13.38
CA ALA A 25 3.27 -14.03 -12.63
C ALA A 25 4.07 -15.27 -12.19
N GLU A 26 4.84 -15.84 -13.11
CA GLU A 26 5.72 -16.99 -12.85
C GLU A 26 6.79 -16.65 -11.81
N ARG A 27 7.35 -15.44 -11.87
CA ARG A 27 8.35 -14.98 -10.91
C ARG A 27 7.77 -14.80 -9.50
N LEU A 28 6.64 -14.10 -9.37
CA LEU A 28 5.94 -13.93 -8.09
C LEU A 28 5.56 -15.29 -7.48
N TRP A 29 5.11 -16.23 -8.31
CA TRP A 29 4.81 -17.60 -7.89
C TRP A 29 6.07 -18.35 -7.42
N SER A 30 7.19 -18.21 -8.14
CA SER A 30 8.47 -18.82 -7.78
C SER A 30 9.02 -18.28 -6.45
N ASP A 31 8.73 -17.01 -6.12
CA ASP A 31 9.06 -16.39 -4.83
C ASP A 31 8.06 -16.75 -3.71
N GLY A 32 7.14 -17.69 -3.95
CA GLY A 32 6.28 -18.30 -2.94
C GLY A 32 4.93 -17.61 -2.73
N LEU A 33 4.55 -16.65 -3.57
CA LEU A 33 3.23 -16.02 -3.49
C LEU A 33 2.16 -16.86 -4.17
N ARG A 34 0.95 -16.88 -3.60
CA ARG A 34 -0.25 -17.42 -4.27
C ARG A 34 -0.82 -16.36 -5.20
N VAL A 35 -0.64 -16.56 -6.49
CA VAL A 35 -1.02 -15.58 -7.51
C VAL A 35 -2.29 -16.04 -8.22
N TRP A 36 -3.32 -15.20 -8.21
CA TRP A 36 -4.44 -15.33 -9.13
C TRP A 36 -4.02 -14.76 -10.48
N PHE A 37 -3.99 -15.62 -11.49
CA PHE A 37 -3.68 -15.28 -12.88
C PHE A 37 -4.70 -15.95 -13.80
N ASP A 38 -5.27 -15.18 -14.72
CA ASP A 38 -6.40 -15.60 -15.56
C ASP A 38 -6.13 -16.91 -16.32
N GLU A 39 -4.93 -17.09 -16.84
CA GLU A 39 -4.50 -18.26 -17.60
C GLU A 39 -4.44 -19.53 -16.73
N TRP A 40 -4.28 -19.39 -15.42
CA TRP A 40 -4.25 -20.52 -14.51
C TRP A 40 -5.66 -20.83 -13.99
N GLU A 41 -6.46 -19.81 -13.74
CA GLU A 41 -7.74 -19.94 -13.05
C GLU A 41 -8.95 -20.13 -13.99
N LEU A 42 -8.89 -19.64 -15.23
CA LEU A 42 -10.01 -19.67 -16.18
C LEU A 42 -10.02 -20.88 -17.12
N LYS A 43 -9.15 -21.88 -16.91
CA LYS A 43 -9.06 -23.09 -17.77
C LYS A 43 -10.23 -24.07 -17.63
N LYS A 44 -11.17 -23.82 -16.71
CA LYS A 44 -12.29 -24.72 -16.42
C LYS A 44 -13.46 -24.47 -17.39
N PRO A 45 -13.84 -25.45 -18.23
CA PRO A 45 -15.00 -25.30 -19.10
C PRO A 45 -16.30 -25.19 -18.29
N GLY A 46 -17.14 -24.20 -18.63
CA GLY A 46 -18.46 -24.00 -18.03
C GLY A 46 -18.55 -22.91 -16.96
N ASP A 47 -17.43 -22.33 -16.52
CA ASP A 47 -17.44 -21.23 -15.55
C ASP A 47 -17.76 -19.88 -16.21
N SER A 48 -18.52 -19.04 -15.49
CA SER A 48 -18.71 -17.64 -15.85
C SER A 48 -17.41 -16.86 -15.59
N ILE A 49 -16.80 -16.33 -16.65
CA ILE A 49 -15.57 -15.53 -16.55
C ILE A 49 -15.73 -14.33 -15.59
N PRO A 50 -16.79 -13.51 -15.68
CA PRO A 50 -16.99 -12.42 -14.73
C PRO A 50 -17.08 -12.89 -13.27
N ALA A 51 -17.74 -14.02 -13.02
CA ALA A 51 -17.87 -14.55 -11.66
C ALA A 51 -16.51 -15.01 -11.09
N ARG A 52 -15.66 -15.62 -11.93
CA ARG A 52 -14.30 -16.03 -11.54
C ARG A 52 -13.38 -14.84 -11.29
N ILE A 53 -13.51 -13.78 -12.08
CA ILE A 53 -12.77 -12.52 -11.85
C ILE A 53 -13.19 -11.93 -10.51
N GLU A 54 -14.50 -11.85 -10.24
CA GLU A 54 -14.99 -11.28 -8.99
C GLU A 54 -14.58 -12.14 -7.77
N GLU A 55 -14.67 -13.47 -7.86
CA GLU A 55 -14.17 -14.40 -6.84
C GLU A 55 -12.66 -14.18 -6.59
N GLY A 56 -11.88 -14.01 -7.67
CA GLY A 56 -10.46 -13.72 -7.57
C GLY A 56 -10.18 -12.40 -6.84
N LEU A 57 -10.89 -11.33 -7.20
CA LEU A 57 -10.75 -10.02 -6.54
C LEU A 57 -11.16 -10.10 -5.07
N GLU A 58 -12.24 -10.81 -4.75
CA GLU A 58 -12.69 -11.02 -3.36
C GLU A 58 -11.65 -11.79 -2.55
N ARG A 59 -11.08 -12.85 -3.10
CA ARG A 59 -10.18 -13.77 -2.37
C ARG A 59 -8.70 -13.40 -2.42
N SER A 60 -8.35 -12.26 -3.02
CA SER A 60 -6.97 -11.79 -3.13
C SER A 60 -6.69 -10.62 -2.19
N ARG A 61 -5.53 -10.65 -1.51
CA ARG A 61 -5.11 -9.55 -0.63
C ARG A 61 -4.65 -8.32 -1.40
N VAL A 62 -3.78 -8.50 -2.39
CA VAL A 62 -3.17 -7.42 -3.16
C VAL A 62 -3.72 -7.42 -4.58
N LEU A 63 -4.10 -6.26 -5.09
CA LEU A 63 -4.42 -6.06 -6.50
C LEU A 63 -3.25 -5.37 -7.19
N VAL A 64 -2.59 -6.08 -8.08
CA VAL A 64 -1.60 -5.50 -9.00
C VAL A 64 -2.32 -5.22 -10.31
N LEU A 65 -2.43 -3.93 -10.66
CA LEU A 65 -3.08 -3.47 -11.88
C LEU A 65 -2.03 -3.12 -12.93
N CYS A 66 -1.90 -3.96 -13.96
CA CYS A 66 -1.02 -3.70 -15.08
C CYS A 66 -1.66 -2.67 -16.03
N MET A 67 -1.04 -1.50 -16.12
CA MET A 67 -1.50 -0.35 -16.90
C MET A 67 -0.65 -0.19 -18.16
N SER A 68 -1.29 -0.39 -19.30
CA SER A 68 -0.76 -0.11 -20.64
C SER A 68 -1.81 0.69 -21.43
N ASP A 69 -1.51 1.07 -22.67
CA ASP A 69 -2.50 1.61 -23.61
C ASP A 69 -3.69 0.65 -23.79
N ASN A 70 -3.46 -0.65 -23.65
CA ASN A 70 -4.51 -1.68 -23.76
C ASN A 70 -5.41 -1.75 -22.52
N ALA A 71 -5.01 -1.18 -21.39
CA ALA A 71 -5.74 -1.30 -20.12
C ALA A 71 -7.02 -0.43 -20.07
N PHE A 72 -7.18 0.55 -20.96
CA PHE A 72 -8.23 1.56 -20.90
C PHE A 72 -9.33 1.38 -21.96
N GLY A 73 -9.81 0.14 -22.13
CA GLY A 73 -10.85 -0.24 -23.10
C GLY A 73 -12.28 -0.30 -22.54
N ILE A 74 -13.18 -0.97 -23.26
CA ILE A 74 -14.61 -1.11 -22.93
C ILE A 74 -14.85 -1.75 -21.55
N ASP A 75 -13.93 -2.60 -21.09
CA ASP A 75 -14.04 -3.33 -19.83
C ASP A 75 -13.53 -2.55 -18.61
N TRP A 76 -12.91 -1.37 -18.82
CA TRP A 76 -12.36 -0.54 -17.76
C TRP A 76 -13.39 -0.16 -16.67
N PRO A 77 -14.64 0.22 -16.99
CA PRO A 77 -15.62 0.60 -15.96
C PRO A 77 -15.96 -0.55 -14.99
N GLN A 78 -16.07 -1.80 -15.46
CA GLN A 78 -16.29 -2.94 -14.56
C GLN A 78 -15.07 -3.21 -13.69
N LEU A 79 -13.88 -3.10 -14.28
CA LEU A 79 -12.63 -3.35 -13.57
C LEU A 79 -12.32 -2.24 -12.54
N GLU A 80 -12.63 -0.97 -12.87
CA GLU A 80 -12.52 0.19 -11.99
C GLU A 80 -13.37 0.01 -10.74
N ALA A 81 -14.61 -0.45 -10.88
CA ALA A 81 -15.48 -0.76 -9.73
C ALA A 81 -14.85 -1.82 -8.82
N GLY A 82 -14.27 -2.87 -9.41
CA GLY A 82 -13.59 -3.94 -8.67
C GLY A 82 -12.31 -3.49 -7.94
N THR A 83 -11.74 -2.35 -8.31
CA THR A 83 -10.52 -1.82 -7.65
C THR A 83 -10.80 -1.06 -6.36
N PHE A 84 -12.02 -0.53 -6.15
CA PHE A 84 -12.33 0.32 -4.99
C PHE A 84 -12.03 -0.35 -3.65
N ARG A 85 -12.28 -1.67 -3.55
CA ARG A 85 -11.99 -2.48 -2.36
C ARG A 85 -10.51 -2.54 -1.96
N PHE A 86 -9.60 -2.24 -2.88
CA PHE A 86 -8.16 -2.19 -2.65
C PHE A 86 -7.63 -0.77 -2.43
N ARG A 87 -8.44 0.25 -2.77
CA ARG A 87 -8.06 1.67 -2.73
C ARG A 87 -8.45 2.36 -1.43
N ASP A 88 -9.15 1.66 -0.52
CA ASP A 88 -9.52 2.18 0.80
C ASP A 88 -8.26 2.41 1.66
N PRO A 89 -7.91 3.66 2.00
CA PRO A 89 -6.73 3.97 2.82
C PRO A 89 -6.80 3.42 4.25
N LEU A 90 -7.99 3.13 4.75
CA LEU A 90 -8.20 2.56 6.08
C LEU A 90 -8.08 1.04 6.08
N ASN A 91 -8.05 0.41 4.91
CA ASN A 91 -7.88 -1.02 4.78
C ASN A 91 -6.40 -1.39 4.94
N THR A 92 -6.06 -1.92 6.12
CA THR A 92 -4.68 -2.33 6.44
C THR A 92 -4.30 -3.70 5.89
N GLU A 93 -5.28 -4.44 5.38
CA GLU A 93 -5.08 -5.81 4.90
C GLU A 93 -4.90 -5.86 3.39
N ARG A 94 -5.67 -5.07 2.64
CA ARG A 94 -5.64 -5.05 1.18
C ARG A 94 -4.76 -3.92 0.65
N ARG A 95 -4.12 -4.16 -0.49
CA ARG A 95 -3.25 -3.17 -1.15
C ARG A 95 -3.57 -3.05 -2.63
N PHE A 96 -3.50 -1.81 -3.13
CA PHE A 96 -3.61 -1.49 -4.55
C PHE A 96 -2.25 -1.07 -5.08
N ILE A 97 -1.74 -1.78 -6.10
CA ILE A 97 -0.43 -1.53 -6.70
C ILE A 97 -0.62 -1.32 -8.20
N PRO A 98 -0.65 -0.07 -8.68
CA PRO A 98 -0.58 0.23 -10.11
C PRO A 98 0.81 -0.09 -10.66
N LEU A 99 0.88 -0.83 -11.76
CA LEU A 99 2.12 -1.24 -12.42
C LEU A 99 2.10 -0.74 -13.87
N ARG A 100 2.97 0.22 -14.21
CA ARG A 100 2.98 0.86 -15.53
C ARG A 100 3.84 0.10 -16.53
N LEU A 101 3.23 -0.37 -17.62
CA LEU A 101 3.90 -1.20 -18.63
C LEU A 101 4.45 -0.40 -19.83
N ASP A 102 3.90 0.79 -20.12
CA ASP A 102 4.29 1.60 -21.28
C ASP A 102 4.23 3.12 -21.01
N ASP A 103 4.66 3.89 -22.00
CA ASP A 103 4.77 5.35 -21.92
C ASP A 103 3.44 6.08 -22.12
N VAL A 104 2.34 5.37 -22.36
CA VAL A 104 1.05 6.03 -22.62
C VAL A 104 0.57 6.75 -21.37
N PRO A 105 0.06 8.00 -21.48
CA PRO A 105 -0.46 8.73 -20.34
C PRO A 105 -1.57 7.96 -19.62
N ILE A 106 -1.43 7.83 -18.30
CA ILE A 106 -2.46 7.25 -17.45
C ILE A 106 -3.68 8.17 -17.46
N LYS A 107 -4.86 7.60 -17.73
CA LYS A 107 -6.11 8.35 -17.89
C LYS A 107 -6.94 8.32 -16.59
N GLY A 108 -7.76 9.35 -16.39
CA GLY A 108 -8.81 9.38 -15.37
C GLY A 108 -8.31 9.34 -13.92
N SER A 109 -9.11 8.70 -13.05
CA SER A 109 -8.86 8.59 -11.61
C SER A 109 -7.53 7.90 -11.27
N LEU A 110 -6.96 7.13 -12.19
CA LEU A 110 -5.69 6.44 -11.99
C LEU A 110 -4.47 7.37 -11.99
N ALA A 111 -4.56 8.52 -12.66
CA ALA A 111 -3.43 9.46 -12.77
C ALA A 111 -2.99 10.04 -11.40
N GLN A 112 -3.85 9.95 -10.38
CA GLN A 112 -3.56 10.43 -9.03
C GLN A 112 -2.78 9.42 -8.17
N PHE A 113 -2.67 8.15 -8.60
CA PHE A 113 -2.00 7.10 -7.86
C PHE A 113 -0.51 7.02 -8.24
N LEU A 114 0.33 6.77 -7.24
CA LEU A 114 1.71 6.37 -7.48
C LEU A 114 1.73 4.96 -8.09
N TYR A 115 2.63 4.74 -9.04
CA TYR A 115 2.78 3.48 -9.75
C TYR A 115 4.23 3.00 -9.71
N LEU A 116 4.41 1.69 -9.82
CA LEU A 116 5.71 1.08 -10.10
C LEU A 116 5.97 1.14 -11.60
N ASP A 117 7.21 1.42 -11.98
CA ASP A 117 7.59 1.59 -13.38
C ASP A 117 8.13 0.27 -13.97
N TRP A 118 7.41 -0.32 -14.92
CA TRP A 118 7.77 -1.62 -15.50
C TRP A 118 8.35 -1.52 -16.92
N ARG A 119 8.60 -0.31 -17.42
CA ARG A 119 8.98 -0.06 -18.82
C ARG A 119 10.37 -0.60 -19.18
N HIS A 120 11.42 -0.32 -18.40
CA HIS A 120 12.83 -0.61 -18.79
C HIS A 120 13.82 -0.84 -17.61
N ALA A 121 15.07 -1.23 -17.96
CA ALA A 121 16.34 -1.47 -17.24
C ALA A 121 16.33 -1.84 -15.74
N ASP A 122 15.61 -1.10 -14.90
CA ASP A 122 15.62 -1.25 -13.44
C ASP A 122 14.47 -2.14 -12.92
N ARG A 123 13.94 -3.03 -13.77
CA ARG A 123 12.87 -3.98 -13.40
C ARG A 123 13.22 -4.81 -12.17
N GLU A 124 14.49 -5.08 -11.92
CA GLU A 124 14.94 -5.79 -10.72
C GLU A 124 14.68 -4.99 -9.45
N GLN A 125 14.95 -3.69 -9.47
CA GLN A 125 14.70 -2.81 -8.33
C GLN A 125 13.19 -2.62 -8.11
N GLU A 126 12.44 -2.43 -9.19
CA GLU A 126 10.98 -2.30 -9.13
C GLU A 126 10.31 -3.61 -8.73
N TYR A 127 10.88 -4.76 -9.11
CA TYR A 127 10.43 -6.07 -8.68
C TYR A 127 10.59 -6.26 -7.17
N ALA A 128 11.72 -5.84 -6.60
CA ALA A 128 11.93 -5.91 -5.16
C ALA A 128 10.87 -5.11 -4.39
N LYS A 129 10.52 -3.91 -4.87
CA LYS A 129 9.44 -3.09 -4.30
C LYS A 129 8.08 -3.77 -4.45
N LEU A 130 7.80 -4.35 -5.62
CA LEU A 130 6.57 -5.08 -5.89
C LEU A 130 6.43 -6.30 -4.96
N LEU A 131 7.48 -7.10 -4.83
CA LEU A 131 7.52 -8.30 -4.00
C LEU A 131 7.26 -7.95 -2.52
N ASP A 132 7.98 -6.96 -1.99
CA ASP A 132 7.78 -6.48 -0.62
C ASP A 132 6.34 -6.02 -0.38
N ALA A 133 5.77 -5.28 -1.34
CA ALA A 133 4.39 -4.81 -1.25
C ALA A 133 3.34 -5.94 -1.38
N CYS A 134 3.70 -7.08 -2.00
CA CYS A 134 2.84 -8.25 -2.14
C CYS A 134 2.88 -9.19 -0.94
N LEU A 135 3.99 -9.18 -0.19
CA LEU A 135 4.13 -10.01 1.01
C LEU A 135 3.12 -9.60 2.09
N PRO A 136 2.68 -10.56 2.95
CA PRO A 136 1.83 -10.22 4.08
C PRO A 136 2.53 -9.16 4.92
N PRO A 137 1.80 -8.18 5.47
CA PRO A 137 2.37 -7.37 6.52
C PRO A 137 2.88 -8.34 7.59
N LYS A 138 4.17 -8.24 7.93
CA LYS A 138 4.72 -9.01 9.05
C LYS A 138 3.81 -8.72 10.23
N LYS A 139 3.03 -9.71 10.67
CA LYS A 139 2.42 -9.68 12.00
C LYS A 139 3.60 -9.75 12.95
N VAL A 140 4.21 -8.61 13.23
CA VAL A 140 4.97 -8.44 14.45
C VAL A 140 3.96 -8.82 15.52
N PRO A 141 4.19 -9.86 16.34
CA PRO A 141 3.32 -10.12 17.46
C PRO A 141 3.29 -8.81 18.23
N PHE A 142 2.16 -8.10 18.21
CA PHE A 142 2.00 -6.89 18.97
C PHE A 142 1.91 -7.32 20.44
N THR A 143 3.04 -7.65 21.04
CA THR A 143 3.19 -7.57 22.48
C THR A 143 3.40 -6.08 22.77
N GLU A 144 2.64 -5.52 23.71
CA GLU A 144 2.87 -4.16 24.23
C GLU A 144 4.35 -3.94 24.60
N ALA A 145 5.06 -5.02 24.94
CA ALA A 145 6.49 -5.07 25.22
C ALA A 145 7.40 -4.85 23.99
N GLU A 146 7.00 -5.14 22.76
CA GLU A 146 7.79 -4.89 21.54
C GLU A 146 7.57 -3.49 20.96
N VAL A 147 6.38 -2.91 21.14
CA VAL A 147 6.13 -1.47 20.87
C VAL A 147 6.98 -0.60 21.82
N MET A 148 7.24 -1.08 23.04
CA MET A 148 8.18 -0.45 23.98
C MET A 148 9.67 -0.78 23.73
N ARG A 149 9.99 -1.67 22.77
CA ARG A 149 11.39 -2.08 22.47
C ARG A 149 11.92 -1.68 21.09
N GLN A 150 11.10 -1.14 20.19
CA GLN A 150 11.63 -0.23 19.17
C GLN A 150 11.87 1.13 19.84
N PRO A 151 12.78 1.98 19.32
CA PRO A 151 13.22 3.17 20.04
C PRO A 151 12.11 4.23 20.16
N VAL A 152 10.82 3.90 20.09
CA VAL A 152 9.73 4.81 20.46
C VAL A 152 9.79 5.16 21.94
N ALA A 153 10.20 4.26 22.85
CA ALA A 153 10.35 4.60 24.27
C ALA A 153 11.60 5.47 24.54
N GLU A 154 12.72 5.20 23.85
CA GLU A 154 13.95 5.99 23.94
C GLU A 154 13.84 7.33 23.17
N THR A 155 13.15 7.35 22.02
CA THR A 155 12.89 8.57 21.26
C THR A 155 11.79 9.37 21.97
N ALA A 156 10.70 8.80 22.48
CA ALA A 156 9.69 9.55 23.26
C ALA A 156 10.23 10.09 24.60
N SER A 157 11.26 9.46 25.17
CA SER A 157 12.00 10.02 26.31
C SER A 157 13.09 11.04 25.91
N GLN A 158 13.60 10.99 24.67
CA GLN A 158 14.49 12.02 24.09
C GLN A 158 13.74 13.20 23.46
N LEU A 159 12.47 13.04 23.11
CA LEU A 159 11.55 14.07 22.66
C LEU A 159 11.12 14.88 23.89
N ASP A 160 12.09 15.54 24.53
CA ASP A 160 11.91 16.34 25.73
C ASP A 160 10.99 17.53 25.43
N CYS A 161 9.70 17.29 25.64
CA CYS A 161 8.69 18.32 25.74
C CYS A 161 8.51 18.70 27.21
N MET A 162 9.59 19.03 27.94
CA MET A 162 9.57 19.60 29.29
C MET A 162 8.46 19.02 30.19
N GLY A 163 8.44 17.69 30.37
CA GLY A 163 7.50 17.01 31.27
C GLY A 163 6.03 16.94 30.81
N ALA A 164 5.74 17.23 29.53
CA ALA A 164 4.40 17.14 28.97
C ALA A 164 4.10 15.75 28.38
N ARG A 165 2.82 15.35 28.40
CA ARG A 165 2.37 14.03 27.93
C ARG A 165 1.92 14.13 26.47
N ILE A 166 2.40 13.24 25.62
CA ILE A 166 1.96 13.15 24.22
C ILE A 166 0.63 12.40 24.16
N PHE A 167 -0.37 12.96 23.46
CA PHE A 167 -1.70 12.38 23.33
C PHE A 167 -2.03 11.93 21.91
N ALA A 168 -1.37 12.52 20.90
CA ALA A 168 -1.61 12.18 19.50
C ALA A 168 -0.31 12.23 18.70
N TYR A 169 -0.22 11.41 17.66
CA TYR A 169 0.89 11.44 16.71
C TYR A 169 0.44 11.03 15.30
N ALA A 170 1.11 11.54 14.27
CA ALA A 170 0.88 11.16 12.88
C ALA A 170 2.20 11.17 12.10
N PHE A 171 2.47 10.12 11.34
CA PHE A 171 3.64 10.03 10.47
C PHE A 171 3.35 10.63 9.09
N SER A 172 4.39 11.17 8.44
CA SER A 172 4.35 11.44 7.01
C SER A 172 4.32 10.13 6.22
N LEU A 173 3.76 10.18 5.00
CA LEU A 173 3.67 9.00 4.11
C LEU A 173 5.02 8.35 3.79
N ASP A 174 6.09 9.13 3.79
CA ASP A 174 7.46 8.65 3.58
C ASP A 174 8.13 8.14 4.88
N GLY A 175 7.44 8.22 6.02
CA GLY A 175 7.95 7.81 7.33
C GLY A 175 9.08 8.69 7.89
N LYS A 176 9.49 9.75 7.18
CA LYS A 176 10.64 10.58 7.56
C LYS A 176 10.32 11.61 8.63
N ARG A 177 9.04 11.93 8.80
CA ARG A 177 8.58 12.95 9.74
C ARG A 177 7.45 12.43 10.60
N VAL A 178 7.38 12.94 11.82
CA VAL A 178 6.26 12.71 12.73
C VAL A 178 5.77 14.03 13.31
N LEU A 179 4.46 14.23 13.32
CA LEU A 179 3.79 15.33 14.01
C LEU A 179 3.23 14.80 15.32
N THR A 180 3.57 15.43 16.44
CA THR A 180 3.12 15.02 17.78
C THR A 180 2.29 16.12 18.42
N GLY A 181 1.21 15.75 19.11
CA GLY A 181 0.36 16.62 19.91
C GLY A 181 0.55 16.36 21.40
N SER A 182 0.85 17.42 22.14
CA SER A 182 1.24 17.37 23.55
C SER A 182 0.22 18.04 24.46
N SER A 183 0.22 17.64 25.74
CA SER A 183 -0.55 18.26 26.82
C SER A 183 -0.15 19.72 27.08
N ASP A 184 1.02 20.14 26.61
CA ASP A 184 1.48 21.55 26.62
C ASP A 184 0.77 22.42 25.56
N LYS A 185 -0.20 21.84 24.84
CA LYS A 185 -0.96 22.49 23.76
C LYS A 185 -0.08 22.93 22.58
N THR A 186 1.05 22.25 22.39
CA THR A 186 1.89 22.43 21.21
C THR A 186 1.78 21.24 20.27
N LEU A 187 1.87 21.54 18.97
CA LEU A 187 2.13 20.55 17.94
C LEU A 187 3.61 20.64 17.56
N ARG A 188 4.31 19.51 17.52
CA ARG A 188 5.74 19.48 17.18
C ARG A 188 5.99 18.56 16.01
N LEU A 189 6.66 19.06 14.98
CA LEU A 189 7.09 18.29 13.83
C LEU A 189 8.54 17.85 14.05
N TRP A 190 8.81 16.58 13.83
CA TRP A 190 10.11 15.97 14.06
C TRP A 190 10.62 15.30 12.80
N ASP A 191 11.94 15.24 12.70
CA ASP A 191 12.65 14.39 11.77
C ASP A 191 12.94 13.05 12.46
N VAL A 192 12.46 11.95 11.87
CA VAL A 192 12.52 10.61 12.49
C VAL A 192 13.93 10.05 12.49
N GLU A 193 14.73 10.36 11.47
CA GLU A 193 16.09 9.84 11.32
C GLU A 193 17.06 10.49 12.31
N THR A 194 16.90 11.79 12.55
CA THR A 194 17.80 12.56 13.42
C THR A 194 17.24 12.81 14.82
N GLY A 195 15.97 12.53 15.06
CA GLY A 195 15.26 12.84 16.32
C GLY A 195 15.10 14.35 16.58
N ARG A 196 15.40 15.21 15.60
CA ARG A 196 15.39 16.67 15.79
C ARG A 196 13.99 17.25 15.65
N CYS A 197 13.65 18.21 16.51
CA CYS A 197 12.46 19.03 16.34
C CYS A 197 12.67 19.97 15.16
N LEU A 198 11.91 19.78 14.09
CA LEU A 198 11.93 20.63 12.91
C LEU A 198 11.13 21.91 13.13
N ARG A 199 9.98 21.80 13.80
CA ARG A 199 9.11 22.94 14.13
C ARG A 199 8.26 22.71 15.36
N VAL A 200 8.00 23.82 16.06
CA VAL A 200 6.97 23.93 17.09
C VAL A 200 5.86 24.83 16.55
N LEU A 201 4.61 24.36 16.68
CA LEU A 201 3.40 25.06 16.29
C LEU A 201 2.65 25.40 17.58
N GLU A 202 2.74 26.66 17.97
CA GLU A 202 2.10 27.23 19.16
C GLU A 202 0.77 27.91 18.77
N GLY A 203 -0.18 27.96 19.70
CA GLY A 203 -1.48 28.61 19.49
C GLY A 203 -2.70 27.69 19.53
N GLN A 204 -2.53 26.41 19.89
CA GLN A 204 -3.68 25.56 20.20
C GLN A 204 -4.24 25.93 21.59
N SER A 205 -5.52 26.26 21.67
CA SER A 205 -6.16 26.65 22.94
C SER A 205 -6.47 25.45 23.85
N ALA A 206 -6.46 24.24 23.29
CA ALA A 206 -6.83 22.99 23.93
C ALA A 206 -5.81 21.87 23.64
N THR A 207 -5.89 20.79 24.42
CA THR A 207 -5.13 19.57 24.21
C THR A 207 -5.46 18.96 22.85
N VAL A 208 -4.43 18.53 22.12
CA VAL A 208 -4.62 17.86 20.83
C VAL A 208 -4.86 16.37 21.06
N GLU A 209 -6.10 15.95 20.86
CA GLU A 209 -6.52 14.56 21.02
C GLU A 209 -6.37 13.73 19.74
N ASN A 210 -6.35 14.38 18.58
CA ASN A 210 -6.25 13.70 17.29
C ASN A 210 -5.52 14.54 16.25
N ILE A 211 -4.77 13.87 15.36
CA ILE A 211 -4.00 14.50 14.30
C ILE A 211 -4.28 13.75 13.01
N ILE A 212 -4.72 14.47 11.97
CA ILE A 212 -4.96 13.93 10.64
C ILE A 212 -4.05 14.67 9.66
N VAL A 213 -3.32 13.92 8.83
CA VAL A 213 -2.49 14.47 7.77
C VAL A 213 -3.22 14.29 6.46
N GLU A 214 -3.75 15.39 5.91
CA GLU A 214 -4.45 15.39 4.62
C GLU A 214 -3.52 15.83 3.46
N LYS A 215 -3.79 15.28 2.28
CA LYS A 215 -3.11 15.65 1.04
C LYS A 215 -3.75 16.93 0.48
N LYS A 216 -2.94 17.93 0.14
CA LYS A 216 -3.38 19.10 -0.63
C LYS A 216 -3.33 18.82 -2.12
#